data_AF-A0A942EGR8-F1
#
_entry.id   AF-A0A942EGR8-F1
#
_cell.length_a   1.000
_cell.length_b   1.000
_cell.length_c   1.000
_cell.angle_alpha   90.00
_cell.angle_beta   90.00
_cell.angle_gamma   90.00
#
_symmetry.space_group_name_H-M   'P 1'
#
loop_
_entity.id
_entity.type
_entity.pdbx_description
1 polymer ?
#
loop_
_entity_poly.entity_id
_entity_poly.type
_entity_poly.pdbx_seq_one_letter_code
_entity_poly.pdbx_strand_id
1 'polypeptide(L)'
;MEANWYNFSIIISLVTGTYLYLGNREAIASASSEAIFLAVIIALPLALFNSFNETIITRWTIVEGFSKNPKVAAIIGALIFGIPHYFGVPGGLPGSIMAGFLGWFLVRSIFDTKGIGWAIIIHFLQDVLIFSVLLLGVLP
;
A
#
# COMPACT_ATOMS: atom_id res chain seq x y z
N MET A 1 22.73 6.03 -0.37
CA MET A 1 22.32 5.15 0.76
C MET A 1 21.50 4.03 0.17
N GLU A 2 21.97 2.80 0.27
CA GLU A 2 21.15 1.65 -0.08
C GLU A 2 20.02 1.57 0.95
N ALA A 3 18.76 1.62 0.49
CA ALA A 3 17.62 1.46 1.38
C ALA A 3 17.55 0.01 1.84
N ASN A 4 17.41 -0.21 3.14
CA ASN A 4 17.10 -1.53 3.67
C ASN A 4 15.59 -1.79 3.47
N TRP A 5 15.24 -2.35 2.31
CA TRP A 5 13.86 -2.56 1.88
C TRP A 5 13.06 -3.41 2.85
N TYR A 6 13.69 -4.40 3.50
CA TYR A 6 13.05 -5.23 4.54
C TYR A 6 12.60 -4.38 5.74
N ASN A 7 13.49 -3.53 6.26
CA ASN A 7 13.15 -2.64 7.37
C ASN A 7 12.03 -1.67 6.98
N PHE A 8 12.06 -1.14 5.75
CA PHE A 8 10.98 -0.29 5.27
C PHE A 8 9.65 -1.04 5.14
N SER A 9 9.64 -2.28 4.65
CA SER A 9 8.44 -3.12 4.63
C SER A 9 7.82 -3.25 6.02
N ILE A 10 8.63 -3.54 7.03
CA ILE A 10 8.17 -3.68 8.41
C ILE A 10 7.63 -2.36 8.95
N ILE A 11 8.40 -1.26 8.81
CA ILE A 11 8.03 0.06 9.33
C ILE A 11 6.73 0.55 8.68
N ILE A 12 6.61 0.44 7.36
CA ILE A 12 5.40 0.88 6.64
C ILE A 12 4.21 0.03 7.08
N SER A 13 4.37 -1.29 7.18
CA SER A 13 3.31 -2.18 7.67
C SER A 13 2.88 -1.86 9.11
N LEU A 14 3.82 -1.51 10.00
CA LEU A 14 3.49 -1.09 11.36
C LEU A 14 2.71 0.24 11.38
N VAL A 15 3.12 1.21 10.57
CA VAL A 15 2.43 2.50 10.47
C VAL A 15 1.02 2.31 9.89
N THR A 16 0.88 1.58 8.78
CA THR A 16 -0.41 1.26 8.17
C THR A 16 -1.30 0.49 9.14
N GLY A 17 -0.78 -0.57 9.78
CA GLY A 17 -1.51 -1.38 10.74
C GLY A 17 -1.98 -0.56 11.95
N THR A 18 -1.13 0.33 12.46
CA THR A 18 -1.50 1.24 13.56
C THR A 18 -2.62 2.19 13.14
N TYR A 19 -2.52 2.80 11.96
CA TYR A 19 -3.56 3.67 11.42
C TYR A 19 -4.90 2.94 11.30
N LEU A 20 -4.89 1.74 10.71
CA LEU A 20 -6.09 0.92 10.52
C LEU A 20 -6.70 0.48 11.86
N TYR A 21 -5.86 0.05 12.81
CA TYR A 21 -6.31 -0.35 14.14
C TYR A 21 -7.00 0.79 14.88
N LEU A 22 -6.38 1.98 14.90
CA LEU A 22 -6.95 3.14 15.57
C LEU A 22 -8.27 3.58 14.92
N GLY A 23 -8.37 3.50 13.59
CA GLY A 23 -9.59 3.85 12.84
C GLY A 23 -10.73 2.83 12.94
N ASN A 24 -10.43 1.56 13.25
CA ASN A 24 -11.39 0.45 13.19
C ASN A 24 -11.40 -0.41 14.47
N ARG A 25 -11.03 0.18 15.61
CA ARG A 25 -10.85 -0.54 16.89
C ARG A 25 -12.05 -1.39 17.29
N GLU A 26 -13.26 -0.88 17.08
CA GLU A 26 -14.51 -1.51 17.50
C GLU A 26 -14.79 -2.75 16.63
N ALA A 27 -14.71 -2.60 15.31
CA ALA A 27 -14.87 -3.70 14.37
C ALA A 27 -13.82 -4.81 14.59
N ILE A 28 -12.57 -4.45 14.85
CA ILE A 28 -11.49 -5.40 15.13
C ILE A 28 -11.72 -6.11 16.47
N ALA A 29 -12.15 -5.38 17.51
CA ALA A 29 -12.38 -5.95 18.84
C ALA A 29 -13.60 -6.88 18.90
N SER A 30 -14.61 -6.64 18.06
CA SER A 30 -15.81 -7.49 17.98
C SER A 30 -15.69 -8.67 17.02
N ALA A 31 -14.63 -8.72 16.20
CA ALA A 31 -14.47 -9.75 15.19
C ALA A 31 -14.17 -11.13 15.79
N SER A 32 -14.85 -12.16 15.29
CA SER A 32 -14.55 -13.55 15.63
C SER A 32 -13.23 -14.00 15.00
N SER A 33 -12.60 -15.02 15.58
CA SER A 33 -11.37 -15.62 15.03
C SER A 33 -11.61 -16.17 13.62
N GLU A 34 -12.80 -16.72 13.37
CA GLU A 34 -13.24 -17.23 12.07
C GLU A 34 -13.37 -16.11 11.04
N ALA A 35 -13.96 -14.97 11.42
CA ALA A 35 -14.08 -13.81 10.54
C ALA A 35 -12.69 -13.22 10.21
N ILE A 36 -11.80 -13.12 11.19
CA ILE A 36 -10.41 -12.66 10.97
C ILE A 36 -9.68 -13.61 10.02
N PHE A 37 -9.78 -14.92 10.25
CA PHE A 37 -9.14 -15.91 9.39
C PHE A 37 -9.65 -15.82 7.96
N LEU A 38 -10.98 -15.77 7.78
CA LEU A 38 -11.60 -15.66 6.47
C LEU A 38 -11.23 -14.35 5.77
N ALA A 39 -11.23 -13.22 6.50
CA ALA A 39 -10.81 -11.92 5.99
C ALA A 39 -9.39 -11.96 5.44
N VAL A 40 -8.43 -12.51 6.19
CA VAL A 40 -7.03 -12.63 5.75
C VAL A 40 -6.91 -13.53 4.51
N ILE A 41 -7.56 -14.69 4.52
CA ILE A 41 -7.50 -15.63 3.39
C ILE A 41 -8.06 -15.01 2.10
N ILE A 42 -9.16 -14.26 2.19
CA ILE A 42 -9.74 -13.54 1.04
C ILE A 42 -8.88 -12.33 0.66
N ALA A 43 -8.28 -11.63 1.62
CA ALA A 43 -7.42 -10.47 1.38
C ALA A 43 -6.17 -10.83 0.58
N LEU A 44 -5.57 -12.02 0.77
CA LEU A 44 -4.34 -12.44 0.08
C LEU A 44 -4.43 -12.36 -1.46
N PRO A 45 -5.38 -13.03 -2.15
CA PRO A 45 -5.50 -12.91 -3.60
C PRO A 45 -5.86 -11.49 -4.03
N LEU A 46 -6.78 -10.82 -3.32
CA LEU A 46 -7.18 -9.45 -3.66
C LEU A 46 -5.99 -8.49 -3.60
N ALA A 47 -5.20 -8.55 -2.54
CA ALA A 47 -4.01 -7.74 -2.34
C ALA A 47 -2.95 -8.01 -3.40
N LEU A 48 -2.76 -9.27 -3.79
CA LEU A 48 -1.80 -9.63 -4.83
C LEU A 48 -2.19 -9.03 -6.18
N PHE A 49 -3.44 -9.20 -6.61
CA PHE A 49 -3.92 -8.63 -7.86
C PHE A 49 -3.94 -7.11 -7.83
N ASN A 50 -4.38 -6.51 -6.74
CA ASN A 50 -4.41 -5.05 -6.59
C ASN A 50 -3.00 -4.46 -6.66
N SER A 51 -2.10 -4.96 -5.82
CA SER A 51 -0.73 -4.44 -5.74
C SER A 51 0.04 -4.63 -7.05
N PHE A 52 -0.18 -5.74 -7.76
CA PHE A 52 0.38 -5.94 -9.11
C PHE A 52 -0.17 -4.90 -10.09
N ASN A 53 -1.50 -4.79 -10.22
CA ASN A 53 -2.14 -3.90 -11.19
C ASN A 53 -1.75 -2.44 -10.97
N GLU A 54 -1.83 -1.97 -9.72
CA GLU A 54 -1.44 -0.61 -9.41
C GLU A 54 0.06 -0.37 -9.56
N THR A 55 0.90 -1.39 -9.37
CA THR A 55 2.33 -1.24 -9.67
C THR A 55 2.56 -1.01 -11.16
N ILE A 56 1.85 -1.73 -12.03
CA ILE A 56 1.97 -1.50 -13.47
C ILE A 56 1.51 -0.07 -13.81
N ILE A 57 0.30 0.30 -13.37
CA ILE A 57 -0.37 1.54 -13.80
C ILE A 57 0.27 2.79 -13.18
N THR A 58 0.49 2.80 -11.86
CA THR A 58 0.86 4.03 -11.14
C THR A 58 2.34 4.13 -10.82
N ARG A 59 3.16 3.14 -11.24
CA ARG A 59 4.59 3.11 -10.89
C ARG A 59 5.45 2.75 -12.09
N TRP A 60 5.29 1.55 -12.66
CA TRP A 60 6.11 1.12 -13.79
C TRP A 60 5.90 2.03 -15.01
N THR A 61 4.65 2.30 -15.41
CA THR A 61 4.39 3.23 -16.52
C THR A 61 5.03 4.61 -16.29
N ILE A 62 5.05 5.12 -15.05
CA ILE A 62 5.71 6.38 -14.70
C ILE A 62 7.23 6.26 -14.82
N VAL A 63 7.82 5.18 -14.32
CA VAL A 63 9.27 4.94 -14.38
C VAL A 63 9.74 4.90 -15.83
N GLU A 64 9.04 4.20 -16.72
CA GLU A 64 9.40 4.16 -18.15
C GLU A 64 9.24 5.55 -18.80
N GLY A 65 8.12 6.22 -18.53
CA GLY A 65 7.84 7.55 -19.09
C GLY A 65 8.81 8.64 -18.61
N PHE A 66 9.39 8.49 -17.42
CA PHE A 66 10.30 9.46 -16.80
C PHE A 66 11.66 8.85 -16.47
N SER A 67 12.13 7.88 -17.26
CA SER A 67 13.35 7.12 -17.01
C SER A 67 14.62 7.97 -16.83
N LYS A 68 14.67 9.13 -17.49
CA LYS A 68 15.77 10.10 -17.38
C LYS A 68 15.66 11.05 -16.18
N ASN A 69 14.52 11.08 -15.49
CA ASN A 69 14.29 11.98 -14.36
C ASN A 69 13.61 11.27 -13.17
N PRO A 70 14.37 10.44 -12.42
CA PRO A 70 13.83 9.65 -11.30
C PRO A 70 13.18 10.49 -10.20
N LYS A 71 13.65 11.72 -9.97
CA LYS A 71 13.08 12.62 -8.97
C LYS A 71 11.67 13.07 -9.37
N VAL A 72 11.50 13.47 -10.63
CA VAL A 72 10.18 13.85 -11.17
C VAL A 72 9.26 12.64 -11.17
N ALA A 73 9.74 11.48 -11.63
CA ALA A 73 8.97 10.23 -11.60
C ALA A 73 8.42 9.93 -10.20
N ALA A 74 9.26 10.04 -9.16
CA ALA A 74 8.85 9.76 -7.79
C ALA A 74 7.81 10.78 -7.26
N ILE A 75 7.93 12.06 -7.62
CA ILE A 75 6.93 13.09 -7.27
C ILE A 75 5.59 12.78 -7.96
N ILE A 76 5.61 12.43 -9.25
CA ILE A 76 4.39 12.08 -9.99
C ILE A 76 3.75 10.83 -9.38
N GLY A 77 4.54 9.81 -9.04
CA GLY A 77 4.06 8.63 -8.31
C GLY A 77 3.40 8.99 -6.98
N ALA A 78 3.97 9.94 -6.24
CA ALA A 78 3.38 10.46 -5.01
C ALA A 78 2.00 11.08 -5.24
N LEU A 79 1.87 11.92 -6.27
CA LEU A 79 0.64 12.65 -6.55
C LEU A 79 -0.45 11.73 -7.10
N ILE A 80 -0.13 10.89 -8.09
CA ILE A 80 -1.07 9.96 -8.71
C ILE A 80 -1.58 8.95 -7.68
N PHE A 81 -0.73 8.51 -6.76
CA PHE A 81 -1.15 7.56 -5.74
C PHE A 81 -1.84 8.25 -4.55
N GLY A 82 -1.31 9.36 -4.05
CA GLY A 82 -1.81 10.03 -2.85
C GLY A 82 -3.13 10.78 -3.02
N ILE A 83 -3.35 11.46 -4.14
CA ILE A 83 -4.54 12.30 -4.33
C ILE A 83 -5.84 11.47 -4.31
N PRO A 84 -5.97 10.36 -5.07
CA PRO A 84 -7.18 9.54 -5.05
C PRO A 84 -7.51 8.99 -3.66
N HIS A 85 -6.49 8.72 -2.84
CA HIS A 85 -6.66 8.21 -1.48
C HIS A 85 -7.35 9.18 -0.53
N TYR A 86 -7.53 10.46 -0.90
CA TYR A 86 -8.38 11.35 -0.10
C TYR A 86 -9.81 10.79 0.04
N PHE A 87 -10.32 10.20 -1.03
CA PHE A 87 -11.64 9.55 -1.09
C PHE A 87 -11.57 8.02 -0.98
N GLY A 88 -10.35 7.46 -0.93
CA GLY A 88 -10.09 6.02 -0.90
C GLY A 88 -9.77 5.49 0.50
N VAL A 89 -9.02 4.40 0.57
CA VAL A 89 -8.56 3.77 1.81
C VAL A 89 -7.06 3.51 1.72
N PRO A 90 -6.22 3.97 2.66
CA PRO A 90 -6.53 4.85 3.79
C PRO A 90 -7.09 6.21 3.36
N GLY A 91 -8.19 6.65 4.00
CA GLY A 91 -8.95 7.84 3.57
C GLY A 91 -8.58 9.15 4.26
N GLY A 92 -9.10 10.25 3.71
CA GLY A 92 -8.91 11.61 4.25
C GLY A 92 -7.46 12.12 4.11
N LEU A 93 -7.19 13.28 4.69
CA LEU A 93 -5.88 13.93 4.59
C LEU A 93 -4.72 13.04 5.10
N PRO A 94 -4.81 12.37 6.27
CA PRO A 94 -3.75 11.48 6.73
C PRO A 94 -3.50 10.32 5.75
N GLY A 95 -4.58 9.72 5.24
CA GLY A 95 -4.51 8.64 4.27
C GLY A 95 -3.87 9.06 2.95
N SER A 96 -4.24 10.22 2.41
CA SER A 96 -3.60 10.80 1.22
C SER A 96 -2.10 11.02 1.39
N ILE A 97 -1.66 11.51 2.55
CA ILE A 97 -0.24 11.76 2.83
C ILE A 97 0.51 10.43 2.93
N MET A 98 -0.04 9.44 3.65
CA MET A 98 0.54 8.10 3.77
C MET A 98 0.67 7.42 2.41
N ALA A 99 -0.42 7.44 1.62
CA ALA A 99 -0.43 6.91 0.27
C ALA A 99 0.56 7.68 -0.62
N GLY A 100 0.58 9.01 -0.60
CA GLY A 100 1.54 9.79 -1.38
C GLY A 100 3.00 9.45 -1.07
N PHE A 101 3.34 9.32 0.22
CA PHE A 101 4.65 8.84 0.63
C PHE A 101 4.96 7.44 0.10
N LEU A 102 4.00 6.51 0.20
CA LEU A 102 4.15 5.15 -0.32
C LEU A 102 4.35 5.16 -1.84
N GLY A 103 3.55 5.93 -2.60
CA GLY A 103 3.69 6.07 -4.05
C GLY A 103 5.08 6.59 -4.46
N TRP A 104 5.55 7.64 -3.79
CA TRP A 104 6.91 8.15 -3.97
C TRP A 104 7.98 7.07 -3.70
N PHE A 105 7.85 6.38 -2.57
CA PHE A 105 8.82 5.39 -2.11
C PHE A 105 8.89 4.18 -3.06
N LEU A 106 7.75 3.70 -3.53
CA LEU A 106 7.69 2.54 -4.42
C LEU A 106 8.21 2.87 -5.83
N VAL A 107 7.97 4.07 -6.36
CA VAL A 107 8.60 4.49 -7.63
C VAL A 107 10.12 4.52 -7.48
N ARG A 108 10.63 5.06 -6.37
CA ARG A 108 12.07 5.03 -6.09
C ARG A 108 12.63 3.61 -6.01
N SER A 109 11.89 2.67 -5.41
CA SER A 109 12.32 1.28 -5.32
C SER A 109 12.61 0.65 -6.69
N ILE A 110 11.84 1.01 -7.72
CA ILE A 110 12.04 0.50 -9.09
C ILE A 110 13.35 1.06 -9.68
N PHE A 111 13.61 2.36 -9.50
CA PHE A 111 14.87 2.96 -9.96
C PHE A 111 16.09 2.41 -9.24
N ASP A 112 15.98 2.23 -7.92
CA ASP A 112 17.06 1.82 -7.02
C ASP A 112 17.39 0.32 -7.21
N THR A 113 16.40 -0.52 -7.51
CA THR A 113 16.57 -1.99 -7.60
C THR A 113 16.49 -2.56 -9.03
N LYS A 114 16.18 -1.72 -10.02
CA LYS A 114 16.00 -2.13 -11.43
C LYS A 114 14.95 -3.21 -11.66
N GLY A 115 13.98 -3.31 -10.75
CA GLY A 115 12.88 -4.26 -10.83
C GLY A 115 11.66 -3.79 -10.06
N ILE A 116 10.51 -4.40 -10.34
CA ILE A 116 9.24 -4.04 -9.69
C ILE A 116 8.92 -4.86 -8.43
N GLY A 117 9.76 -5.83 -8.09
CA GLY A 117 9.49 -6.78 -7.01
C GLY A 117 9.22 -6.11 -5.67
N TRP A 118 10.05 -5.14 -5.28
CA TRP A 118 9.84 -4.39 -4.03
C TRP A 118 8.62 -3.49 -4.07
N ALA A 119 8.30 -2.91 -5.22
CA ALA A 119 7.08 -2.13 -5.38
C ALA A 119 5.83 -2.99 -5.14
N ILE A 120 5.81 -4.21 -5.69
CA ILE A 120 4.72 -5.18 -5.48
C ILE A 120 4.70 -5.65 -4.02
N ILE A 121 5.81 -6.16 -3.49
CA ILE A 121 5.85 -6.80 -2.15
C ILE A 121 5.43 -5.81 -1.07
N ILE A 122 5.98 -4.59 -1.07
CA ILE A 122 5.70 -3.62 -0.01
C ILE A 122 4.25 -3.17 -0.08
N HIS A 123 3.73 -2.96 -1.29
CA HIS A 123 2.34 -2.55 -1.50
C HIS A 123 1.37 -3.67 -1.14
N PHE A 124 1.64 -4.90 -1.58
CA PHE A 124 0.92 -6.11 -1.23
C PHE A 124 0.75 -6.26 0.29
N LEU A 125 1.82 -6.07 1.06
CA LEU A 125 1.74 -6.15 2.52
C LEU A 125 0.76 -5.13 3.12
N GLN A 126 0.65 -3.93 2.52
CA GLN A 126 -0.31 -2.92 2.98
C GLN A 126 -1.73 -3.32 2.60
N ASP A 127 -1.93 -3.79 1.38
CA ASP A 127 -3.24 -4.24 0.89
C ASP A 127 -3.76 -5.44 1.68
N VAL A 128 -2.90 -6.36 2.13
CA VAL A 128 -3.31 -7.46 3.02
C VAL A 128 -3.91 -6.89 4.30
N LEU A 129 -3.27 -5.89 4.93
CA LEU A 129 -3.79 -5.26 6.15
C LEU A 129 -5.09 -4.51 5.87
N ILE A 130 -5.12 -3.70 4.81
CA ILE A 130 -6.27 -2.87 4.44
C ILE A 130 -7.48 -3.74 4.11
N PHE A 131 -7.33 -4.71 3.21
CA PHE A 131 -8.43 -5.57 2.80
C PHE A 131 -8.91 -6.47 3.93
N SER A 132 -8.02 -6.96 4.80
CA SER A 132 -8.45 -7.72 5.98
C SER A 132 -9.39 -6.89 6.86
N VAL A 133 -9.02 -5.64 7.16
CA VAL A 133 -9.85 -4.75 8.00
C VAL A 133 -11.15 -4.36 7.32
N LEU A 134 -11.13 -4.07 6.01
CA LEU A 134 -12.35 -3.76 5.27
C LEU A 134 -13.32 -4.94 5.22
N LEU A 135 -12.81 -6.17 5.08
CA LEU A 135 -13.62 -7.38 5.07
C LEU A 135 -14.28 -7.66 6.42
N LEU A 136 -13.65 -7.31 7.55
CA LEU A 136 -14.29 -7.41 8.87
C LEU A 136 -15.55 -6.55 9.01
N GLY A 137 -15.68 -5.49 8.22
CA GLY A 137 -16.90 -4.66 8.19
C GLY A 137 -18.05 -5.27 7.39
N VAL A 138 -17.83 -6.40 6.71
CA VAL A 138 -18.79 -7.02 5.79
C VAL A 138 -19.03 -8.50 6.10
N LEU A 139 -18.01 -9.19 6.62
CA LEU A 139 -18.12 -10.58 7.05
C LEU A 139 -18.97 -10.69 8.32
N PRO A 140 -19.75 -11.77 8.45
CA PRO A 140 -20.64 -12.00 9.59
C PRO A 140 -19.89 -12.32 10.90
#